data_AF-A0A965PLC4-F1
#
_entry.id   AF-A0A965PLC4-F1
#
_cell.length_a   1.000
_cell.length_b   1.000
_cell.length_c   1.000
_cell.angle_alpha   90.00
_cell.angle_beta   90.00
_cell.angle_gamma   90.00
#
_symmetry.space_group_name_H-M   'P 1'
#
loop_
_entity.id
_entity.type
_entity.pdbx_description
1 polymer ?
#
loop_
_entity_poly.entity_id
_entity_poly.type
_entity_poly.pdbx_seq_one_letter_code
_entity_poly.pdbx_strand_id
1 'polypeptide(L)'
;KLSPEARNILTIENAEFTWGLEHSLELAKHCALVLDIHHHWINSKGEYIEPDDKRLRVVKDSWRGIRPVIHYSVSREDVLVEHDPDQRPDYKLLTSMGFTSTRLRAHSDYYWNRSVNKWAASFNDDFDIMCESKQKNLASQQFAKFV
;
A
#
# COMPACT_ATOMS: atom_id res chain seq x y z
N LYS A 1 4.63 -1.46 29.54
CA LYS A 1 3.26 -1.53 28.96
C LYS A 1 2.91 -0.14 28.42
N LEU A 2 2.36 -0.01 27.20
CA LEU A 2 2.00 1.29 26.62
C LEU A 2 0.88 1.99 27.42
N SER A 3 0.87 3.33 27.43
CA SER A 3 -0.20 4.12 28.04
C SER A 3 -1.51 3.98 27.25
N PRO A 4 -2.67 4.37 27.83
CA PRO A 4 -3.92 4.48 27.08
C PRO A 4 -3.81 5.41 25.87
N GLU A 5 -3.17 6.57 26.03
CA GLU A 5 -3.00 7.58 24.97
C GLU A 5 -2.16 7.01 23.83
N ALA A 6 -1.03 6.38 24.14
CA ALA A 6 -0.16 5.74 23.16
C ALA A 6 -0.92 4.67 22.34
N ARG A 7 -1.76 3.85 22.99
CA ARG A 7 -2.57 2.84 22.27
C ARG A 7 -3.67 3.44 21.39
N ASN A 8 -4.11 4.65 21.70
CA ASN A 8 -5.13 5.34 20.92
C ASN A 8 -4.56 6.06 19.69
N ILE A 9 -3.27 6.40 19.70
CA ILE A 9 -2.61 7.12 18.59
C ILE A 9 -1.67 6.24 17.77
N LEU A 10 -1.17 5.13 18.33
CA LEU A 10 -0.24 4.25 17.65
C LEU A 10 -0.97 3.44 16.58
N THR A 11 -0.49 3.57 15.35
CA THR A 11 -0.75 2.64 14.26
C THR A 11 0.52 1.85 13.96
N ILE A 12 0.34 0.68 13.34
CA ILE A 12 1.44 -0.11 12.79
C ILE A 12 1.13 -0.47 11.34
N GLU A 13 2.17 -0.69 10.55
CA GLU A 13 2.09 -0.95 9.12
C GLU A 13 2.77 -2.28 8.77
N ASN A 14 2.29 -2.96 7.72
CA ASN A 14 3.05 -4.07 7.13
C ASN A 14 4.29 -3.55 6.38
N ALA A 15 5.36 -4.35 6.41
CA ALA A 15 6.60 -4.09 5.70
C ALA A 15 6.82 -5.10 4.56
N GLU A 16 7.65 -4.69 3.61
CA GLU A 16 7.85 -5.38 2.34
C GLU A 16 8.73 -6.66 2.42
N PHE A 17 9.51 -6.86 3.49
CA PHE A 17 10.43 -8.00 3.60
C PHE A 17 10.08 -9.01 4.69
N THR A 18 10.07 -8.57 5.95
CA THR A 18 10.00 -9.48 7.11
C THR A 18 8.66 -9.47 7.81
N TRP A 19 7.83 -8.45 7.60
CA TRP A 19 6.60 -8.23 8.35
C TRP A 19 5.38 -8.03 7.43
N GLY A 20 4.92 -9.10 6.80
CA GLY A 20 3.74 -9.06 5.92
C GLY A 20 2.42 -8.73 6.64
N LEU A 21 1.34 -8.55 5.87
CA LEU A 21 -0.01 -8.25 6.37
C LEU A 21 -0.46 -9.24 7.44
N GLU A 22 -0.26 -10.55 7.21
CA GLU A 22 -0.69 -11.61 8.15
C GLU A 22 -0.14 -11.40 9.58
N HIS A 23 1.12 -10.98 9.69
CA HIS A 23 1.73 -10.69 11.01
C HIS A 23 1.11 -9.45 11.67
N SER A 24 0.75 -8.44 10.88
CA SER A 24 0.06 -7.24 11.39
C SER A 24 -1.34 -7.58 11.91
N LEU A 25 -2.04 -8.53 11.28
CA LEU A 25 -3.37 -8.96 11.72
C LEU A 25 -3.37 -9.56 13.14
N GLU A 26 -2.28 -10.20 13.58
CA GLU A 26 -2.13 -10.70 14.95
C GLU A 26 -2.21 -9.58 16.00
N LEU A 27 -1.91 -8.33 15.60
CA LEU A 27 -1.87 -7.16 16.46
C LEU A 27 -3.15 -6.32 16.45
N ALA A 28 -4.18 -6.73 15.70
CA ALA A 28 -5.43 -5.96 15.53
C ALA A 28 -6.17 -5.63 16.85
N LYS A 29 -5.94 -6.42 17.92
CA LYS A 29 -6.53 -6.18 19.26
C LYS A 29 -5.69 -5.23 20.13
N HIS A 30 -4.49 -4.85 19.69
CA HIS A 30 -3.52 -4.08 20.47
C HIS A 30 -3.38 -2.63 19.99
N CYS A 31 -3.45 -2.40 18.68
CA CYS A 31 -3.38 -1.08 18.04
C CYS A 31 -4.14 -1.10 16.69
N ALA A 32 -4.33 0.08 16.10
CA ALA A 32 -4.91 0.19 14.76
C ALA A 32 -3.88 -0.20 13.70
N LEU A 33 -4.34 -0.84 12.63
CA LEU A 33 -3.49 -1.37 11.56
C LEU A 33 -3.60 -0.49 10.31
N VAL A 34 -2.47 -0.13 9.73
CA VAL A 34 -2.37 0.50 8.41
C VAL A 34 -1.91 -0.56 7.43
N LEU A 35 -2.63 -0.71 6.31
CA LEU A 35 -2.15 -1.50 5.19
C LEU A 35 -1.37 -0.59 4.25
N ASP A 36 -0.11 -0.89 3.99
CA ASP A 36 0.57 -0.41 2.79
C ASP A 36 0.43 -1.43 1.67
N ILE A 37 -0.29 -1.04 0.62
CA ILE A 37 -0.64 -1.92 -0.49
C ILE A 37 0.55 -2.20 -1.42
N HIS A 38 1.57 -1.33 -1.48
CA HIS A 38 2.79 -1.57 -2.26
C HIS A 38 3.73 -2.50 -1.51
N HIS A 39 3.93 -2.29 -0.22
CA HIS A 39 4.66 -3.21 0.65
C HIS A 39 4.01 -4.60 0.62
N HIS A 40 2.69 -4.68 0.65
CA HIS A 40 1.97 -5.94 0.51
C HIS A 40 2.26 -6.63 -0.84
N TRP A 41 2.20 -5.89 -1.95
CA TRP A 41 2.53 -6.42 -3.28
C TRP A 41 3.97 -6.95 -3.37
N ILE A 42 4.95 -6.26 -2.77
CA ILE A 42 6.34 -6.72 -2.71
C ILE A 42 6.47 -7.98 -1.83
N ASN A 43 5.89 -7.96 -0.63
CA ASN A 43 6.04 -9.05 0.36
C ASN A 43 5.39 -10.35 -0.10
N SER A 44 4.18 -10.25 -0.66
CA SER A 44 3.40 -11.37 -1.22
C SER A 44 3.96 -11.90 -2.53
N LYS A 45 4.94 -11.20 -3.13
CA LYS A 45 5.51 -11.51 -4.45
C LYS A 45 4.48 -11.37 -5.58
N GLY A 46 3.66 -10.33 -5.52
CA GLY A 46 2.79 -9.89 -6.61
C GLY A 46 1.29 -9.94 -6.35
N GLU A 47 0.84 -10.11 -5.11
CA GLU A 47 -0.58 -10.05 -4.78
C GLU A 47 -1.08 -8.60 -4.84
N TYR A 48 -2.01 -8.35 -5.76
CA TYR A 48 -2.86 -7.16 -5.74
C TYR A 48 -4.06 -7.46 -4.84
N ILE A 49 -3.94 -7.14 -3.54
CA ILE A 49 -5.07 -7.25 -2.62
C ILE A 49 -6.23 -6.37 -3.10
N GLU A 50 -7.46 -6.87 -3.05
CA GLU A 50 -8.64 -6.15 -3.53
C GLU A 50 -9.43 -5.55 -2.33
N PRO A 51 -10.21 -4.47 -2.52
CA PRO A 51 -10.91 -3.79 -1.42
C PRO A 51 -11.93 -4.66 -0.64
N ASP A 52 -12.40 -5.75 -1.24
CA ASP A 52 -13.32 -6.71 -0.65
C ASP A 52 -12.62 -7.91 0.02
N ASP A 53 -11.27 -7.91 0.07
CA ASP A 53 -10.51 -8.97 0.74
C ASP A 53 -10.89 -9.07 2.22
N LYS A 54 -11.19 -10.29 2.66
CA LYS A 54 -11.62 -10.58 4.03
C LYS A 54 -10.64 -10.09 5.11
N ARG A 55 -9.34 -9.98 4.81
CA ARG A 55 -8.31 -9.48 5.73
C ARG A 55 -8.51 -7.99 6.02
N LEU A 56 -9.02 -7.22 5.06
CA LEU A 56 -9.32 -5.79 5.23
C LEU A 56 -10.45 -5.55 6.23
N ARG A 57 -11.32 -6.56 6.47
CA ARG A 57 -12.30 -6.47 7.55
C ARG A 57 -11.62 -6.33 8.91
N VAL A 58 -10.56 -7.11 9.16
CA VAL A 58 -9.78 -7.05 10.40
C VAL A 58 -9.03 -5.73 10.52
N VAL A 59 -8.46 -5.24 9.40
CA VAL A 59 -7.85 -3.89 9.35
C VAL A 59 -8.88 -2.84 9.73
N LYS A 60 -10.05 -2.80 9.09
CA LYS A 60 -11.16 -1.87 9.40
C LYS A 60 -11.58 -1.94 10.87
N ASP A 61 -11.83 -3.14 11.38
CA ASP A 61 -12.29 -3.34 12.75
C ASP A 61 -11.24 -2.87 13.80
N SER A 62 -9.94 -2.91 13.48
CA SER A 62 -8.86 -2.41 14.35
C SER A 62 -8.94 -0.90 14.63
N TRP A 63 -9.61 -0.12 13.77
CA TRP A 63 -9.82 1.32 13.91
C TRP A 63 -11.05 1.69 14.74
N ARG A 64 -11.79 0.71 15.27
CA ARG A 64 -12.82 0.90 16.30
C ARG A 64 -13.93 1.88 15.87
N GLY A 65 -14.37 1.76 14.62
CA GLY A 65 -15.44 2.58 14.04
C GLY A 65 -14.97 3.91 13.47
N ILE A 66 -13.68 4.22 13.54
CA ILE A 66 -13.08 5.32 12.79
C ILE A 66 -12.66 4.81 11.41
N ARG A 67 -12.80 5.68 10.40
CA ARG A 67 -12.35 5.38 9.05
C ARG A 67 -10.83 5.08 9.05
N PRO A 68 -10.41 3.92 8.53
CA PRO A 68 -9.01 3.54 8.51
C PRO A 68 -8.18 4.27 7.45
N VAL A 69 -6.85 4.25 7.62
CA VAL A 69 -5.87 4.74 6.65
C VAL A 69 -5.19 3.56 5.95
N ILE A 70 -4.95 3.67 4.64
CA ILE A 70 -3.96 2.86 3.90
C ILE A 70 -2.83 3.74 3.40
N HIS A 71 -1.68 3.14 3.13
CA HIS A 71 -0.57 3.79 2.43
C HIS A 71 -0.52 3.31 0.99
N TYR A 72 -0.26 4.24 0.08
CA TYR A 72 -0.14 3.97 -1.35
C TYR A 72 1.14 4.57 -1.94
N SER A 73 1.94 3.71 -2.54
CA SER A 73 3.07 4.02 -3.41
C SER A 73 3.07 3.10 -4.64
N VAL A 74 3.94 3.41 -5.60
CA VAL A 74 4.20 2.55 -6.77
C VAL A 74 5.70 2.52 -7.05
N SER A 75 6.17 1.42 -7.62
CA SER A 75 7.57 1.24 -8.03
C SER A 75 8.03 2.39 -8.93
N ARG A 76 9.28 2.83 -8.77
CA ARG A 76 9.83 3.97 -9.53
C ARG A 76 9.70 3.81 -11.05
N GLU A 77 9.33 4.91 -11.70
CA GLU A 77 9.24 5.07 -13.15
C GLU A 77 10.58 4.83 -13.85
N ASP A 78 11.71 5.20 -13.22
CA ASP A 78 13.05 4.99 -13.78
C ASP A 78 13.57 3.55 -13.62
N VAL A 79 12.86 2.71 -12.85
CA VAL A 79 13.10 1.27 -12.80
C VAL A 79 12.30 0.56 -13.90
N LEU A 80 11.08 1.01 -14.19
CA LEU A 80 10.15 0.39 -15.12
C LEU A 80 9.92 1.26 -16.38
N VAL A 81 11.01 1.75 -16.99
CA VAL A 81 10.99 2.76 -18.07
C VAL A 81 10.12 2.38 -19.27
N GLU A 82 10.18 1.12 -19.72
CA GLU A 82 9.46 0.63 -20.90
C GLU A 82 8.12 -0.04 -20.55
N HIS A 83 7.68 0.03 -19.29
CA HIS A 83 6.46 -0.65 -18.86
C HIS A 83 5.23 0.17 -19.22
N ASP A 84 4.21 -0.49 -19.77
CA ASP A 84 2.95 0.15 -20.16
C ASP A 84 2.22 0.73 -18.92
N PRO A 85 1.99 2.06 -18.84
CA PRO A 85 1.31 2.68 -17.71
C PRO A 85 -0.15 2.24 -17.55
N ASP A 86 -0.77 1.62 -18.56
CA ASP A 86 -2.14 1.08 -18.47
C ASP A 86 -2.18 -0.38 -18.01
N GLN A 87 -1.03 -1.01 -17.77
CA GLN A 87 -0.93 -2.38 -17.26
C GLN A 87 -0.31 -2.41 -15.86
N ARG A 88 -0.92 -3.18 -14.95
CA ARG A 88 -0.35 -3.42 -13.63
C ARG A 88 0.97 -4.23 -13.77
N PRO A 89 2.08 -3.82 -13.14
CA PRO A 89 3.31 -4.61 -13.17
C PRO A 89 3.15 -6.02 -12.59
N ASP A 90 3.61 -7.04 -13.33
CA ASP A 90 3.64 -8.42 -12.82
C ASP A 90 4.96 -8.68 -12.10
N TYR A 91 4.89 -8.88 -10.79
CA TYR A 91 6.07 -9.12 -9.95
C TYR A 91 6.89 -10.33 -10.40
N LYS A 92 6.24 -11.44 -10.76
CA LYS A 92 6.94 -12.67 -11.17
C LYS A 92 7.63 -12.48 -12.50
N LEU A 93 6.98 -11.81 -13.45
CA LEU A 93 7.59 -11.46 -14.73
C LEU A 93 8.80 -10.55 -14.52
N LEU A 94 8.65 -9.48 -13.74
CA LEU A 94 9.74 -8.55 -13.47
C LEU A 94 10.93 -9.23 -12.79
N THR A 95 10.69 -10.08 -11.79
CA THR A 95 11.78 -10.83 -11.15
C THR A 95 12.45 -11.82 -12.12
N SER A 96 11.70 -12.44 -13.04
CA SER A 96 12.27 -13.29 -14.10
C SER A 96 13.15 -12.51 -15.09
N MET A 97 12.91 -11.21 -15.24
CA MET A 97 13.71 -10.28 -16.04
C MET A 97 14.91 -9.69 -15.26
N GLY A 98 15.12 -10.11 -14.00
CA GLY A 98 16.26 -9.69 -13.18
C GLY A 98 16.00 -8.46 -12.29
N PHE A 99 14.76 -7.97 -12.18
CA PHE A 99 14.43 -6.94 -11.20
C PHE A 99 14.43 -7.52 -9.78
N THR A 100 15.03 -6.82 -8.81
CA THR A 100 15.05 -7.24 -7.41
C THR A 100 13.95 -6.55 -6.61
N SER A 101 13.47 -7.19 -5.55
CA SER A 101 12.50 -6.59 -4.61
C SER A 101 12.98 -5.25 -4.06
N THR A 102 14.29 -5.12 -3.76
CA THR A 102 14.91 -3.86 -3.31
C THR A 102 14.74 -2.73 -4.32
N ARG A 103 14.82 -3.03 -5.63
CA ARG A 103 14.59 -2.03 -6.68
C ARG A 103 13.09 -1.72 -6.83
N LEU A 104 12.25 -2.74 -6.78
CA LEU A 104 10.81 -2.60 -6.98
C LEU A 104 10.10 -1.89 -5.82
N ARG A 105 10.58 -2.04 -4.58
CA ARG A 105 9.96 -1.39 -3.40
C ARG A 105 10.16 0.12 -3.32
N ALA A 106 11.05 0.69 -4.12
CA ALA A 106 11.37 2.11 -4.01
C ALA A 106 10.19 2.94 -4.56
N HIS A 107 9.78 3.98 -3.81
CA HIS A 107 8.64 4.82 -4.21
C HIS A 107 9.03 5.74 -5.36
N SER A 108 8.12 5.85 -6.31
CA SER A 108 8.19 6.73 -7.48
C SER A 108 8.18 8.22 -7.12
N ASP A 109 8.57 9.04 -8.09
CA ASP A 109 8.42 10.49 -7.98
C ASP A 109 6.94 10.88 -8.14
N TYR A 110 6.28 10.32 -9.15
CA TYR A 110 4.83 10.45 -9.39
C TYR A 110 4.13 9.09 -9.51
N TYR A 111 2.81 9.09 -9.37
CA TYR A 111 1.97 7.90 -9.60
C TYR A 111 1.78 7.65 -11.10
N TRP A 112 2.86 7.21 -11.77
CA TRP A 112 2.96 7.14 -13.23
C TRP A 112 2.09 6.04 -13.86
N ASN A 113 1.80 4.96 -13.12
CA ASN A 113 1.05 3.81 -13.63
C ASN A 113 -0.46 3.96 -13.38
N ARG A 114 -1.22 4.30 -14.43
CA ARG A 114 -2.67 4.51 -14.37
C ARG A 114 -3.45 3.28 -13.91
N SER A 115 -2.99 2.08 -14.24
CA SER A 115 -3.64 0.83 -13.85
C SER A 115 -3.54 0.58 -12.35
N VAL A 116 -2.37 0.85 -11.77
CA VAL A 116 -2.12 0.79 -10.32
C VAL A 116 -2.88 1.92 -9.62
N ASN A 117 -2.94 3.13 -10.19
CA ASN A 117 -3.71 4.24 -9.60
C ASN A 117 -5.21 3.90 -9.50
N LYS A 118 -5.82 3.35 -10.55
CA LYS A 118 -7.23 2.92 -10.53
C LYS A 118 -7.49 1.85 -9.48
N TRP A 119 -6.56 0.93 -9.31
CA TRP A 119 -6.61 -0.08 -8.26
C TRP A 119 -6.49 0.52 -6.85
N ALA A 120 -5.50 1.39 -6.61
CA ALA A 120 -5.34 2.02 -5.32
C ALA A 120 -6.56 2.91 -4.97
N ALA A 121 -7.13 3.62 -5.96
CA ALA A 121 -8.28 4.48 -5.77
C ALA A 121 -9.56 3.73 -5.37
N SER A 122 -9.72 2.45 -5.74
CA SER A 122 -10.90 1.67 -5.36
C SER A 122 -11.00 1.40 -3.85
N PHE A 123 -9.94 1.64 -3.08
CA PHE A 123 -9.96 1.58 -1.62
C PHE A 123 -10.62 2.82 -0.99
N ASN A 124 -10.81 3.91 -1.75
CA ASN A 124 -11.31 5.17 -1.20
C ASN A 124 -12.77 5.12 -0.76
N ASP A 125 -13.54 4.06 -1.03
CA ASP A 125 -14.87 3.95 -0.43
C ASP A 125 -14.78 3.72 1.09
N ASP A 126 -13.78 2.96 1.54
CA ASP A 126 -13.64 2.51 2.93
C ASP A 126 -12.44 3.13 3.67
N PHE A 127 -11.43 3.64 2.96
CA PHE A 127 -10.16 4.06 3.54
C PHE A 127 -9.73 5.48 3.13
N ASP A 128 -9.09 6.20 4.03
CA ASP A 128 -8.29 7.38 3.67
C ASP A 128 -6.94 6.93 3.10
N ILE A 129 -6.54 7.49 1.95
CA ILE A 129 -5.32 7.05 1.24
C ILE A 129 -4.17 8.02 1.51
N MET A 130 -3.18 7.58 2.28
CA MET A 130 -1.91 8.28 2.43
C MET A 130 -1.05 8.09 1.18
N CYS A 131 -0.78 9.19 0.49
CA CYS A 131 -0.01 9.21 -0.74
C CYS A 131 1.51 9.31 -0.46
N GLU A 132 2.24 8.21 -0.63
CA GLU A 132 3.68 8.12 -0.40
C GLU A 132 4.55 8.17 -1.67
N SER A 133 4.63 9.33 -2.32
CA SER A 133 5.52 9.59 -3.46
C SER A 133 6.52 10.71 -3.16
N LYS A 134 7.60 10.83 -3.96
CA LYS A 134 8.63 11.86 -3.69
C LYS A 134 8.14 13.27 -3.97
N GLN A 135 7.24 13.46 -4.92
CA GLN A 135 6.73 14.79 -5.32
C GLN A 135 5.52 15.25 -4.47
N LYS A 136 5.17 14.49 -3.43
CA LYS A 136 4.25 14.89 -2.36
C LYS A 136 2.90 15.38 -2.92
N ASN A 137 2.53 16.62 -2.60
CA ASN A 137 1.25 17.22 -2.98
C ASN A 137 1.05 17.31 -4.49
N LEU A 138 2.12 17.45 -5.28
CA LEU A 138 2.00 17.48 -6.75
C LEU A 138 1.54 16.14 -7.30
N ALA A 139 2.07 15.05 -6.75
CA ALA A 139 1.67 13.71 -7.13
C ALA A 139 0.29 13.34 -6.56
N SER A 140 0.00 13.68 -5.30
CA SER A 140 -1.32 13.38 -4.71
C SER A 140 -2.46 14.15 -5.38
N GLN A 141 -2.24 15.40 -5.82
CA GLN A 141 -3.22 16.16 -6.60
C GLN A 141 -3.55 15.50 -7.95
N GLN A 142 -2.58 14.81 -8.57
CA GLN A 142 -2.82 14.06 -9.80
C GLN A 142 -3.58 12.76 -9.49
N PHE A 143 -3.19 12.06 -8.42
CA PHE A 143 -3.87 10.84 -7.98
C PHE A 143 -5.33 11.09 -7.57
N ALA A 144 -5.62 12.22 -6.94
CA ALA A 144 -6.98 12.59 -6.52
C ALA A 144 -8.00 12.65 -7.68
N LYS A 145 -7.55 12.69 -8.94
CA LYS A 145 -8.44 12.62 -10.12
C LYS A 145 -9.01 11.22 -10.38
N PHE A 146 -8.50 10.20 -9.69
CA PHE A 146 -8.97 8.82 -9.78
C PHE A 146 -10.01 8.48 -8.69
N VAL A 147 -10.21 9.40 -7.74
CA VAL A 147 -10.97 9.22 -6.51
C VAL A 147 -12.28 10.01 -6.57
#